data_AF-A0A4S4FZ27-F1
#
_entry.id   AF-A0A4S4FZ27-F1
#
_cell.length_a   1.000
_cell.length_b   1.000
_cell.length_c   1.000
_cell.angle_alpha   90.00
_cell.angle_beta   90.00
_cell.angle_gamma   90.00
#
_symmetry.space_group_name_H-M   'P 1'
#
loop_
_entity.id
_entity.type
_entity.pdbx_description
1 polymer ?
#
loop_
_entity_poly.entity_id
_entity_poly.type
_entity_poly.pdbx_seq_one_letter_code
_entity_poly.pdbx_strand_id
1 'polypeptide(L)' 'MTDKERSDAGLTRFIIGGLIAGLLIGAVVGLLVPSIGVGFGLSIGMAVGIVAGAIAWYARRSRS' A
#
# COMPACT_ATOMS: atom_id res chain seq x y z
N MET A 1 -18.12 -15.75 -12.74
CA MET A 1 -16.94 -14.92 -12.45
C MET A 1 -15.77 -15.53 -13.18
N THR A 2 -15.19 -14.78 -14.11
CA THR A 2 -14.03 -15.18 -14.90
C THR A 2 -12.76 -15.16 -14.05
N ASP A 3 -11.72 -15.91 -14.42
CA ASP A 3 -10.44 -15.93 -13.70
C ASP A 3 -9.78 -14.54 -13.61
N LYS A 4 -10.11 -13.67 -14.57
CA LYS A 4 -9.68 -12.26 -14.60
C LYS A 4 -10.28 -11.46 -13.45
N GLU A 5 -11.59 -11.55 -13.23
CA GLU A 5 -12.29 -10.88 -12.13
C GLU A 5 -11.79 -11.35 -10.75
N ARG A 6 -11.46 -12.64 -10.63
CA ARG A 6 -10.92 -13.22 -9.40
C ARG A 6 -9.50 -12.73 -9.10
N SER A 7 -8.67 -12.59 -10.14
CA SER A 7 -7.32 -12.02 -10.05
C SER A 7 -7.36 -10.54 -9.64
N ASP A 8 -8.25 -9.76 -10.24
CA ASP A 8 -8.38 -8.31 -9.97
C ASP A 8 -8.90 -8.04 -8.56
N ALA A 9 -9.85 -8.85 -8.07
CA ALA A 9 -10.32 -8.78 -6.70
C ALA A 9 -9.20 -9.11 -5.68
N GLY A 10 -8.30 -10.03 -6.03
CA GLY A 10 -7.11 -10.34 -5.24
C GLY A 10 -6.16 -9.16 -5.16
N LEU A 11 -5.80 -8.57 -6.31
CA LEU A 11 -4.90 -7.42 -6.38
C LEU A 11 -5.46 -6.21 -5.62
N THR A 12 -6.75 -5.92 -5.80
CA THR A 12 -7.43 -4.80 -5.15
C THR A 12 -7.33 -4.86 -3.63
N ARG A 13 -7.51 -6.04 -3.03
CA ARG A 13 -7.39 -6.22 -1.57
C ARG A 13 -5.99 -5.92 -1.05
N PHE A 14 -4.96 -6.31 -1.80
CA PHE A 14 -3.56 -6.04 -1.43
C PHE A 14 -3.21 -4.57 -1.57
N ILE A 15 -3.70 -3.90 -2.61
CA ILE A 15 -3.51 -2.46 -2.79
C ILE A 15 -4.20 -1.68 -1.67
N ILE A 16 -5.46 -2.02 -1.33
CA ILE A 16 -6.19 -1.36 -0.24
C ILE A 16 -5.48 -1.59 1.11
N GLY A 17 -5.03 -2.82 1.39
CA GLY A 17 -4.28 -3.13 2.60
C GLY A 17 -2.95 -2.36 2.68
N GLY A 18 -2.20 -2.33 1.58
CA GLY A 18 -0.96 -1.56 1.47
C GLY A 18 -1.18 -0.05 1.59
N LEU A 19 -2.27 0.47 1.02
CA LEU A 19 -2.66 1.88 1.13
C LEU A 19 -2.96 2.27 2.57
N ILE A 20 -3.80 1.50 3.27
CA ILE A 20 -4.15 1.77 4.67
C ILE A 20 -2.90 1.70 5.56
N ALA A 21 -2.09 0.66 5.40
CA ALA A 21 -0.84 0.51 6.15
C ALA A 21 0.14 1.67 5.86
N GLY A 22 0.30 2.03 4.59
CA GLY A 22 1.14 3.13 4.16
C GLY A 22 0.68 4.49 4.69
N LEU A 23 -0.64 4.72 4.74
CA LEU A 23 -1.24 5.91 5.35
C LEU A 23 -0.91 6.01 6.84
N LEU A 24 -1.11 4.91 7.59
CA LEU A 24 -0.83 4.87 9.03
C LEU A 24 0.66 5.08 9.32
N ILE A 25 1.53 4.39 8.58
CA ILE A 25 2.98 4.53 8.73
C ILE A 25 3.43 5.94 8.33
N GLY A 26 2.93 6.46 7.21
CA GLY A 26 3.25 7.80 6.72
C GLY A 26 2.81 8.90 7.69
N ALA A 27 1.63 8.76 8.29
CA ALA A 27 1.15 9.66 9.33
C ALA A 27 2.07 9.66 10.56
N VAL A 28 2.44 8.46 11.04
CA VAL A 28 3.35 8.30 12.19
C VAL A 28 4.73 8.89 11.88
N VAL A 29 5.29 8.61 10.70
CA VAL A 29 6.58 9.16 10.28
C VAL A 29 6.53 10.69 10.16
N GLY A 30 5.47 11.23 9.56
CA GLY A 30 5.29 12.68 9.45
C GLY A 30 5.07 13.38 10.79
N LEU A 31 4.54 12.68 11.79
CA LEU A 31 4.43 13.16 13.17
C LEU A 31 5.80 13.12 13.89
N LEU A 32 6.56 12.05 13.68
CA LEU A 32 7.87 11.82 14.31
C LEU A 32 8.99 12.67 13.70
N VAL A 33 8.81 13.15 12.46
CA VAL A 33 9.80 13.97 11.75
C VAL A 33 9.19 15.34 11.40
N PRO A 34 9.24 16.33 12.33
CA PRO A 34 8.57 17.61 12.17
C PRO A 34 9.06 18.44 10.97
N SER A 35 10.31 18.23 10.54
CA SER A 35 10.90 18.94 9.39
C SER A 35 10.26 18.59 8.05
N ILE A 36 9.60 17.43 7.98
CA ILE A 36 8.94 16.93 6.78
C ILE A 36 7.44 17.26 6.82
N GLY A 37 6.85 17.25 8.01
CA GLY A 37 5.44 17.53 8.24
C GLY A 37 4.52 16.34 7.89
N VAL A 38 3.38 16.30 8.56
CA VAL A 38 2.41 15.21 8.45
C VAL A 38 1.87 15.06 7.02
N GLY A 39 1.62 16.17 6.33
CA GLY A 39 1.10 16.16 4.96
C GLY A 39 2.00 15.41 3.97
N PHE A 40 3.31 15.67 4.01
CA PHE A 40 4.27 15.00 3.14
C PHE A 40 4.47 13.53 3.54
N GLY A 41 4.48 13.24 4.85
CA GLY A 41 4.52 11.86 5.36
C GLY A 41 3.36 11.01 4.84
N LEU A 42 2.15 11.56 4.81
CA LEU A 42 0.97 10.90 4.24
C LEU A 42 1.11 10.65 2.73
N SER A 43 1.61 11.63 1.97
CA SER A 43 1.79 11.51 0.52
C SER A 43 2.78 10.40 0.15
N ILE A 44 3.95 10.37 0.80
CA ILE A 44 4.95 9.31 0.60
C ILE A 44 4.42 7.98 1.11
N GLY A 45 3.78 7.97 2.28
CA GLY A 45 3.19 6.78 2.86
C GLY A 45 2.18 6.10 1.92
N MET A 46 1.30 6.87 1.29
CA MET A 46 0.38 6.35 0.26
C MET A 46 1.13 5.74 -0.93
N ALA A 47 2.07 6.46 -1.51
CA ALA A 47 2.81 5.99 -2.69
C ALA A 47 3.57 4.70 -2.39
N VAL A 48 4.32 4.67 -1.29
CA VAL A 48 5.07 3.48 -0.84
C VAL A 48 4.13 2.34 -0.47
N GLY A 49 3.01 2.62 0.18
CA GLY A 49 2.01 1.62 0.57
C GLY A 49 1.37 0.92 -0.62
N ILE A 50 0.98 1.66 -1.66
CA ILE A 50 0.42 1.10 -2.90
C ILE A 50 1.47 0.20 -3.59
N VAL A 51 2.70 0.69 -3.73
CA VAL A 51 3.79 -0.06 -4.38
C VAL A 51 4.12 -1.33 -3.59
N ALA A 52 4.24 -1.24 -2.26
CA ALA A 52 4.47 -2.38 -1.40
C ALA A 52 3.32 -3.40 -1.46
N GLY A 53 2.06 -2.93 -1.52
CA GLY A 53 0.89 -3.78 -1.70
C GLY A 53 0.91 -4.53 -3.04
N ALA A 54 1.26 -3.85 -4.13
CA ALA A 54 1.42 -4.47 -5.44
C ALA A 54 2.55 -5.50 -5.47
N ILE A 55 3.71 -5.18 -4.87
CA ILE A 55 4.85 -6.11 -4.73
C ILE A 55 4.46 -7.33 -3.90
N ALA A 56 3.77 -7.13 -2.77
CA ALA A 56 3.31 -8.21 -1.90
C ALA A 56 2.34 -9.16 -2.63
N TRP A 57 1.44 -8.60 -3.44
CA TRP A 57 0.56 -9.41 -4.29
C TRP A 57 1.35 -10.21 -5.33
N TYR A 58 2.29 -9.58 -6.03
CA TYR A 58 3.11 -10.24 -7.05
C TYR A 58 3.98 -11.35 -6.46
N ALA A 59 4.60 -11.09 -5.30
CA ALA A 59 5.39 -12.07 -4.57
C ALA A 59 4.54 -13.27 -4.09
N ARG A 60 3.28 -13.03 -3.70
CA ARG A 60 2.35 -14.10 -3.33
C ARG A 60 1.88 -14.90 -4.55
N ARG A 61 1.61 -14.22 -5.67
CA ARG A 61 1.20 -14.86 -6.93
C ARG A 61 2.33 -15.71 -7.52
N SER A 62 3.58 -15.27 -7.40
CA SER A 62 4.75 -16.04 -7.88
C SER A 62 5.02 -17.32 -7.09
N ARG A 63 4.42 -17.50 -5.90
CA ARG A 63 4.56 -18.71 -5.07
C ARG A 63 3.36 -19.67 -5.19
N SER A 64 2.35 -19.33 -5.99
CA SER A 64 1.16 -20.15 -6.23
C SER A 64 1.13 -20.67 -7.65
#